data_AF-D3BBH1-F1
#
_entry.id   AF-D3BBH1-F1
#
_cell.length_a   1.000
_cell.length_b   1.000
_cell.length_c   1.000
_cell.angle_alpha   90.00
_cell.angle_beta   90.00
_cell.angle_gamma   90.00
#
_symmetry.space_group_name_H-M   'P 1'
#
loop_
_entity.id
_entity.type
_entity.pdbx_description
1 polymer ?
#
loop_
_entity_poly.entity_id
_entity_poly.type
_entity_poly.pdbx_seq_one_letter_code
_entity_poly.pdbx_strand_id
1 'polypeptide(L)'
;MSYWSQSPTKGSGQVPSVLDTINSIEIKDVVILEHPILDLPYSSYLCKDINCSKMKNKVCLSVINKTSNNRYLNGVRFYSSEKNNDDDHDHKSKVYQLSQHILKEKSDFEQQQQDRQQERQRNTWKSIIMRNAISFGVFGIFSIGIAAYLAGADDTEYMIKYADRVLDEISNSSEFSIVESKLKLLSECSSNNDTIKKILSSKKNINQLLDIIENYSNMDLNIYAVKIIENSSLYSSLIPRIVNLSMTSFLPVYVRKSLGIAITRIATHEDARVSLANAGAITALEQLNSVKLIKSQAYRTALLLISDTCSKHIDQLIVTDEELTSIKSYALEEKEIQSSTLQSTKRQLVESGWLLYFHTSAGGFVWGMIESWRNELPLRAMLKNGFRTSIVTAAVPIFFVGAMTTLYNNYRKQLDTTKEKFYFYLAGIYSLYPWYYILPKIEKYAPYWIGGHVLGFMSFFTWLVYTKNEIFNSDSLIIQKDKAAPPREQLIKMMKKENQMLLIDQQQTQPTDNNKKK
;
A
#
# COMPACT_ATOMS: atom_id res chain seq x y z
N MET A 1 -23.88 -14.70 6.52
CA MET A 1 -24.86 -13.79 7.16
C MET A 1 -25.05 -12.59 6.24
N SER A 2 -26.21 -12.53 5.60
CA SER A 2 -26.68 -11.53 4.66
C SER A 2 -27.31 -10.34 5.38
N TYR A 3 -27.06 -9.11 4.93
CA TYR A 3 -28.06 -8.06 4.64
C TYR A 3 -27.31 -6.76 4.29
N TRP A 4 -27.62 -6.21 3.11
CA TRP A 4 -27.84 -4.80 2.77
C TRP A 4 -27.59 -4.59 1.27
N SER A 5 -28.64 -4.86 0.49
CA SER A 5 -28.80 -4.39 -0.88
C SER A 5 -30.06 -3.53 -0.92
N GLN A 6 -29.93 -2.20 -0.95
CA GLN A 6 -30.97 -1.32 -1.46
C GLN A 6 -30.34 -0.12 -2.17
N SER A 7 -30.60 -0.06 -3.47
CA SER A 7 -30.43 1.13 -4.31
C SER A 7 -31.46 2.20 -3.92
N PRO A 8 -31.18 3.49 -4.12
CA PRO A 8 -32.25 4.41 -4.48
C PRO A 8 -31.99 5.13 -5.81
N THR A 9 -33.11 5.27 -6.50
CA THR A 9 -33.38 5.97 -7.74
C THR A 9 -33.15 7.49 -7.66
N LYS A 10 -32.94 8.08 -8.85
CA LYS A 10 -32.84 9.51 -9.14
C LYS A 10 -33.93 10.35 -8.45
N GLY A 11 -33.51 11.41 -7.76
CA GLY A 11 -34.36 12.50 -7.30
C GLY A 11 -33.49 13.70 -6.94
N SER A 12 -33.65 14.80 -7.67
CA SER A 12 -33.02 16.09 -7.43
C SER A 12 -33.46 16.65 -6.08
N GLY A 13 -32.52 16.84 -5.15
CA GLY A 13 -32.75 17.47 -3.86
C GLY A 13 -31.42 17.80 -3.19
N GLN A 14 -31.30 19.02 -2.67
CA GLN A 14 -30.09 19.57 -2.04
C GLN A 14 -29.54 18.66 -0.93
N VAL A 15 -28.22 18.44 -0.95
CA VAL A 15 -27.49 17.71 0.08
C VAL A 15 -27.36 18.60 1.34
N PRO A 16 -27.88 18.20 2.52
CA PRO A 16 -27.65 18.94 3.75
C PRO A 16 -26.21 18.75 4.21
N SER A 17 -25.65 19.79 4.83
CA SER A 17 -24.28 19.76 5.34
C SER A 17 -24.13 18.79 6.52
N VAL A 18 -22.97 18.15 6.61
CA VAL A 18 -22.59 17.19 7.67
C VAL A 18 -22.67 17.77 9.09
N LEU A 19 -22.80 19.10 9.24
CA LEU A 19 -22.97 19.75 10.54
C LEU A 19 -24.36 19.58 11.15
N ASP A 20 -25.41 19.35 10.34
CA ASP A 20 -26.79 19.31 10.86
C ASP A 20 -27.16 17.93 11.46
N THR A 21 -26.39 16.88 11.17
CA THR A 21 -26.64 15.51 11.67
C THR A 21 -26.03 15.26 13.07
N ILE A 22 -25.14 16.13 13.56
CA ILE A 22 -24.43 15.92 14.82
C ILE A 22 -25.24 16.41 16.04
N ASN A 23 -26.26 17.24 15.83
CA ASN A 23 -27.03 17.85 16.92
C ASN A 23 -28.26 17.03 17.40
N SER A 24 -28.50 15.81 16.90
CA SER A 24 -29.74 15.05 17.21
C SER A 24 -29.56 13.65 17.82
N ILE A 25 -28.37 13.31 18.34
CA ILE A 25 -28.18 12.03 19.05
C ILE A 25 -28.32 12.23 20.57
N GLU A 26 -29.49 11.87 21.10
CA GLU A 26 -29.71 11.65 22.52
C GLU A 26 -29.06 10.32 22.94
N ILE A 27 -27.98 10.37 23.73
CA ILE A 27 -27.36 9.16 24.33
C ILE A 27 -28.00 8.93 25.70
N LYS A 28 -28.86 7.92 25.80
CA LYS A 28 -29.31 7.35 27.07
C LYS A 28 -28.45 6.12 27.40
N ASP A 29 -27.98 6.09 28.63
CA ASP A 29 -27.32 4.98 29.35
C ASP A 29 -25.89 4.60 28.90
N VAL A 30 -24.91 5.21 29.58
CA VAL A 30 -23.51 4.74 29.63
C VAL A 30 -23.29 3.99 30.95
N VAL A 31 -23.09 2.68 30.86
CA VAL A 31 -22.56 1.86 31.95
C VAL A 31 -21.06 2.11 32.05
N ILE A 32 -20.63 2.76 33.13
CA ILE A 32 -19.22 3.05 33.43
C ILE A 32 -18.58 1.80 34.06
N LEU A 33 -17.66 1.16 33.35
CA LEU A 33 -16.71 0.19 33.92
C LEU A 33 -15.40 0.93 34.17
N GLU A 34 -15.11 1.23 35.45
CA GLU A 34 -13.86 1.84 35.88
C GLU A 34 -12.73 0.79 35.93
N HIS A 35 -11.70 0.98 35.10
CA HIS A 35 -10.39 0.37 35.27
C HIS A 35 -9.27 1.41 35.00
N PRO A 36 -8.08 1.27 35.63
CA PRO A 36 -7.22 2.40 35.92
C PRO A 36 -6.38 2.87 34.71
N ILE A 37 -6.63 4.12 34.35
CA ILE A 37 -5.79 5.16 33.73
C ILE A 37 -4.42 4.72 33.18
N LEU A 38 -4.34 4.68 31.85
CA LEU A 38 -3.13 4.78 31.03
C LEU A 38 -2.82 6.26 30.77
N ASP A 39 -1.61 6.69 31.14
CA ASP A 39 -1.06 8.01 30.78
C ASP A 39 -0.83 8.12 29.25
N LEU A 40 -1.68 8.90 28.58
CA LEU A 40 -1.47 9.40 27.22
C LEU A 40 -1.17 10.91 27.28
N PRO A 41 -0.08 11.42 26.66
CA PRO A 41 0.14 12.85 26.56
C PRO A 41 -0.47 13.36 25.24
N TYR A 42 -1.80 13.45 25.17
CA TYR A 42 -2.47 14.25 24.13
C TYR A 42 -3.73 14.90 24.72
N SER A 43 -3.55 16.11 25.24
CA SER A 43 -4.61 17.08 25.44
C SER A 43 -4.18 18.35 24.70
N SER A 44 -4.61 18.48 23.45
CA SER A 44 -4.62 19.75 22.75
C SER A 44 -6.07 20.13 22.49
N TYR A 45 -6.48 21.12 23.26
CA TYR A 45 -7.75 21.82 23.31
C TYR A 45 -8.44 22.03 21.95
N LEU A 46 -9.69 21.55 21.86
CA LEU A 46 -10.75 22.23 21.12
C LEU A 46 -11.08 23.52 21.87
N CYS A 47 -10.83 24.68 21.29
CA CYS A 47 -11.56 25.89 21.66
C CYS A 47 -12.18 26.45 20.38
N LYS A 48 -13.50 26.28 20.29
CA LYS A 48 -14.36 26.93 19.31
C LYS A 48 -14.29 28.45 19.53
N ASP A 49 -14.10 29.18 18.43
CA ASP A 49 -14.33 30.62 18.39
C ASP A 49 -15.79 30.92 18.76
N ILE A 50 -15.99 31.39 20.00
CA ILE A 50 -17.20 32.12 20.39
C ILE A 50 -16.80 33.59 20.45
N ASN A 51 -17.46 34.36 19.58
CA ASN A 51 -17.53 35.81 19.57
C ASN A 51 -17.60 36.39 21.00
N CYS A 52 -16.59 37.18 21.39
CA CYS A 52 -16.73 38.16 22.46
C CYS A 52 -16.10 39.49 22.01
N SER A 53 -16.88 40.21 21.20
CA SER A 53 -16.76 41.66 21.11
C SER A 53 -17.30 42.28 22.42
N LYS A 54 -16.61 43.33 22.90
CA LYS A 54 -16.93 44.16 24.09
C LYS A 54 -16.62 43.55 25.46
N MET A 55 -15.41 43.83 25.95
CA MET A 55 -15.20 44.36 27.30
C MET A 55 -13.85 45.10 27.34
N LYS A 56 -13.89 46.39 27.69
CA LYS A 56 -12.72 47.26 27.92
C LYS A 56 -12.09 46.89 29.27
N ASN A 57 -10.77 47.04 29.35
CA ASN A 57 -9.84 46.70 30.45
C ASN A 57 -9.33 45.24 30.44
N LYS A 58 -8.24 45.02 29.68
CA LYS A 58 -7.39 43.83 29.79
C LYS A 58 -6.07 44.20 30.47
N VAL A 59 -5.86 43.64 31.67
CA VAL A 59 -4.53 43.32 32.18
C VAL A 59 -4.07 42.08 31.41
N CYS A 60 -3.05 42.23 30.57
CA CYS A 60 -2.43 41.12 29.86
C CYS A 60 -1.51 40.34 30.79
N LEU A 61 -1.93 39.17 31.27
CA LEU A 61 -1.00 38.14 31.75
C LEU A 61 -0.46 37.38 30.53
N SER A 62 0.78 37.68 30.13
CA SER A 62 1.51 36.86 29.17
C SER A 62 2.12 35.68 29.92
N VAL A 63 1.59 34.48 29.69
CA VAL A 63 2.23 33.23 30.11
C VAL A 63 3.35 32.95 29.13
N ILE A 64 4.57 33.33 29.50
CA ILE A 64 5.80 33.00 28.78
C ILE A 64 6.07 31.51 28.98
N ASN A 65 5.93 30.75 27.90
CA ASN A 65 6.32 29.34 27.83
C ASN A 65 7.86 29.26 27.79
N LYS A 66 8.49 28.89 28.93
CA LYS A 66 9.95 28.69 29.04
C LYS A 66 10.29 27.21 28.92
N THR A 67 10.83 26.82 27.78
CA THR A 67 11.78 25.70 27.68
C THR A 67 13.20 26.25 27.74
N SER A 68 13.93 25.84 28.79
CA SER A 68 15.40 25.74 28.90
C SER A 68 16.27 26.93 28.46
N ASN A 69 16.75 27.72 29.42
CA ASN A 69 18.18 27.75 29.77
C ASN A 69 18.45 28.69 30.96
N ASN A 70 19.29 28.20 31.88
CA ASN A 70 19.84 28.95 32.99
C ASN A 70 20.67 30.13 32.48
N ARG A 71 20.20 31.35 32.75
CA ARG A 71 20.93 32.59 33.12
C ARG A 71 19.95 33.75 32.97
N TYR A 72 20.12 34.77 33.80
CA TYR A 72 19.31 35.98 33.93
C TYR A 72 18.02 35.82 34.73
N LEU A 73 18.08 36.24 36.00
CA LEU A 73 17.01 36.94 36.70
C LEU A 73 17.63 37.69 37.90
N ASN A 74 18.28 38.81 37.60
CA ASN A 74 18.40 39.93 38.54
C ASN A 74 17.52 41.04 37.99
N GLY A 75 16.62 41.56 38.82
CA GLY A 75 15.93 42.83 38.59
C GLY A 75 14.51 42.73 38.03
N VAL A 76 13.52 42.58 38.91
CA VAL A 76 12.18 43.13 38.66
C VAL A 76 12.13 44.48 39.35
N ARG A 77 12.23 45.58 38.59
CA ARG A 77 11.85 46.93 39.04
C ARG A 77 10.38 47.14 38.68
N PHE A 78 9.55 47.39 39.68
CA PHE A 78 8.20 47.90 39.45
C PHE A 78 8.26 49.42 39.33
N TYR A 79 7.79 49.96 38.20
CA TYR A 79 7.51 51.38 38.04
C TYR A 79 6.09 51.64 38.59
N SER A 80 6.00 52.36 39.71
CA SER A 80 4.74 52.93 40.18
C SER A 80 4.54 54.31 39.54
N SER A 81 3.54 54.42 38.67
CA SER A 81 2.99 55.70 38.23
C SER A 81 2.14 56.27 39.38
N GLU A 82 2.59 57.36 39.99
CA GLU A 82 1.78 58.16 40.91
C GLU A 82 0.54 58.71 40.20
N LYS A 83 -0.66 58.38 40.69
CA LYS A 83 -1.67 59.37 41.07
C LYS A 83 -2.94 58.74 41.65
N ASN A 84 -3.39 59.41 42.72
CA ASN A 84 -4.68 59.40 43.39
C ASN A 84 -4.88 58.39 44.53
N ASN A 85 -5.09 59.00 45.70
CA ASN A 85 -5.36 58.43 47.01
C ASN A 85 -6.80 57.89 47.10
N ASP A 86 -6.95 57.00 48.09
CA ASP A 86 -8.19 56.59 48.77
C ASP A 86 -8.89 55.29 48.36
N ASP A 87 -8.14 54.28 47.90
CA ASP A 87 -8.58 52.85 47.94
C ASP A 87 -7.41 51.86 48.13
N ASP A 88 -6.33 52.28 48.79
CA ASP A 88 -5.02 51.60 48.67
C ASP A 88 -4.75 50.51 49.74
N HIS A 89 -5.69 50.28 50.68
CA HIS A 89 -5.51 49.25 51.72
C HIS A 89 -6.07 47.87 51.34
N ASP A 90 -7.16 47.83 50.57
CA ASP A 90 -7.84 46.57 50.20
C ASP A 90 -7.22 45.93 48.94
N HIS A 91 -6.64 46.75 48.05
CA HIS A 91 -5.96 46.27 46.84
C HIS A 91 -4.58 45.66 47.14
N LYS A 92 -3.82 46.22 48.09
CA LYS A 92 -2.54 45.65 48.55
C LYS A 92 -2.72 44.31 49.25
N SER A 93 -3.79 44.15 50.04
CA SER A 93 -4.14 42.88 50.70
C SER A 93 -4.44 41.77 49.68
N LYS A 94 -5.25 42.06 48.66
CA LYS A 94 -5.58 41.10 47.58
C LYS A 94 -4.38 40.73 46.71
N VAL A 95 -3.48 41.68 46.42
CA VAL A 95 -2.23 41.39 45.68
C VAL A 95 -1.26 40.55 46.52
N TYR A 96 -1.20 40.76 47.84
CA TYR A 96 -0.41 39.93 48.75
C TYR A 96 -0.96 38.51 48.86
N GLN A 97 -2.29 38.35 48.99
CA GLN A 97 -2.94 37.04 49.04
C GLN A 97 -2.80 36.28 47.71
N LEU A 98 -2.95 36.95 46.57
CA LEU A 98 -2.75 36.34 45.25
C LEU A 98 -1.28 35.92 45.04
N SER A 99 -0.33 36.74 45.49
CA SER A 99 1.10 36.40 45.43
C SER A 99 1.45 35.21 46.32
N GLN A 100 0.85 35.11 47.52
CA GLN A 100 1.01 33.95 48.39
C GLN A 100 0.35 32.69 47.83
N HIS A 101 -0.79 32.81 47.16
CA HIS A 101 -1.45 31.68 46.51
C HIS A 101 -0.65 31.15 45.31
N ILE A 102 -0.07 32.05 44.50
CA ILE A 102 0.81 31.68 43.38
C ILE A 102 2.12 31.06 43.90
N LEU A 103 2.69 31.58 44.99
CA LEU A 103 3.87 31.00 45.63
C LEU A 103 3.59 29.62 46.21
N LYS A 104 2.39 29.40 46.77
CA LYS A 104 1.96 28.11 47.31
C LYS A 104 1.67 27.10 46.21
N GLU A 105 0.99 27.48 45.13
CA GLU A 105 0.83 26.61 43.96
C GLU A 105 2.18 26.26 43.32
N LYS A 106 3.11 27.22 43.25
CA LYS A 106 4.44 26.96 42.72
C LYS A 106 5.26 26.06 43.64
N SER A 107 5.17 26.21 44.96
CA SER A 107 5.82 25.30 45.90
C SER A 107 5.19 23.91 45.87
N ASP A 108 3.86 23.80 45.78
CA ASP A 108 3.15 22.52 45.69
C ASP A 108 3.46 21.81 44.36
N PHE A 109 3.67 22.56 43.27
CA PHE A 109 4.07 22.02 41.97
C PHE A 109 5.55 21.61 41.94
N GLU A 110 6.45 22.39 42.56
CA GLU A 110 7.86 22.05 42.74
C GLU A 110 8.02 20.86 43.70
N GLN A 111 7.19 20.76 44.73
CA GLN A 111 7.14 19.63 45.66
C GLN A 111 6.57 18.39 44.98
N GLN A 112 5.51 18.48 44.18
CA GLN A 112 5.05 17.37 43.33
C GLN A 112 6.09 16.94 42.28
N GLN A 113 6.89 17.86 41.74
CA GLN A 113 7.99 17.50 40.84
C GLN A 113 9.16 16.85 41.57
N GLN A 114 9.48 17.31 42.78
CA GLN A 114 10.50 16.71 43.65
C GLN A 114 10.05 15.33 44.15
N ASP A 115 8.79 15.16 44.53
CA ASP A 115 8.21 13.88 44.92
C ASP A 115 8.18 12.89 43.75
N ARG A 116 7.82 13.34 42.54
CA ARG A 116 7.93 12.51 41.32
C ARG A 116 9.38 12.20 40.93
N GLN A 117 10.33 13.10 41.20
CA GLN A 117 11.77 12.85 40.98
C GLN A 117 12.33 11.90 42.04
N GLN A 118 11.89 11.98 43.30
CA GLN A 118 12.25 11.06 44.38
C GLN A 118 11.61 9.68 44.22
N GLU A 119 10.37 9.58 43.73
CA GLU A 119 9.75 8.30 43.32
C GLU A 119 10.47 7.68 42.12
N ARG A 120 10.91 8.51 41.15
CA ARG A 120 11.78 8.04 40.05
C ARG A 120 13.15 7.55 40.54
N GLN A 121 13.69 8.14 41.61
CA GLN A 121 14.93 7.69 42.25
C GLN A 121 14.75 6.46 43.16
N ARG A 122 13.55 6.23 43.72
CA ARG A 122 13.21 5.03 44.51
C ARG A 122 12.89 3.79 43.68
N ASN A 123 12.75 3.93 42.36
CA ASN A 123 12.67 2.78 41.47
C ASN A 123 14.02 2.06 41.42
N THR A 124 14.17 1.12 42.34
CA THR A 124 15.28 0.18 42.38
C THR A 124 15.37 -0.47 41.00
N TRP A 125 16.58 -0.64 40.45
CA TRP A 125 16.79 -1.34 39.18
C TRP A 125 16.00 -2.67 39.09
N LYS A 126 15.78 -3.33 40.22
CA LYS A 126 14.88 -4.48 40.41
C LYS A 126 13.42 -4.23 40.00
N SER A 127 12.81 -3.10 40.35
CA SER A 127 11.41 -2.78 39.98
C SER A 127 11.28 -2.52 38.48
N ILE A 128 12.27 -1.90 37.85
CA ILE A 128 12.31 -1.68 36.40
C ILE A 128 12.43 -3.01 35.66
N ILE A 129 13.33 -3.89 36.10
CA ILE A 129 13.48 -5.24 35.54
C ILE A 129 12.21 -6.04 35.72
N MET A 130 11.65 -6.06 36.93
CA MET A 130 10.44 -6.82 37.23
C MET A 130 9.27 -6.34 36.38
N ARG A 131 9.08 -5.02 36.25
CA ARG A 131 8.06 -4.45 35.36
C ARG A 131 8.28 -4.85 33.91
N ASN A 132 9.51 -4.75 33.40
CA ASN A 132 9.80 -5.16 32.02
C ASN A 132 9.59 -6.66 31.81
N ALA A 133 9.95 -7.51 32.79
CA ALA A 133 9.72 -8.96 32.72
C ALA A 133 8.22 -9.30 32.70
N ILE A 134 7.41 -8.61 33.53
CA ILE A 134 5.95 -8.76 33.52
C ILE A 134 5.38 -8.29 32.18
N SER A 135 5.76 -7.09 31.71
CA SER A 135 5.31 -6.57 30.41
C SER A 135 5.70 -7.49 29.26
N PHE A 136 6.91 -8.07 29.30
CA PHE A 136 7.38 -9.06 28.32
C PHE A 136 6.51 -10.32 28.35
N GLY A 137 6.21 -10.86 29.53
CA GLY A 137 5.32 -12.02 29.69
C GLY A 137 3.89 -11.76 29.21
N VAL A 138 3.29 -10.62 29.59
CA VAL A 138 1.95 -10.23 29.15
C VAL A 138 1.90 -10.04 27.64
N PHE A 139 2.91 -9.38 27.06
CA PHE A 139 3.02 -9.22 25.62
C PHE A 139 3.19 -10.57 24.91
N GLY A 140 3.86 -11.54 25.54
CA GLY A 140 3.99 -12.90 25.04
C GLY A 140 2.65 -13.62 24.97
N ILE A 141 1.83 -13.56 26.02
CA ILE A 141 0.48 -14.15 26.03
C ILE A 141 -0.39 -13.53 24.95
N PHE A 142 -0.36 -12.20 24.82
CA PHE A 142 -1.07 -11.50 23.75
C PHE A 142 -0.61 -11.93 22.36
N SER A 143 0.71 -12.06 22.16
CA SER A 143 1.30 -12.51 20.90
C SER A 143 0.88 -13.94 20.55
N ILE A 144 0.79 -14.84 21.52
CA ILE A 144 0.30 -16.21 21.34
C ILE A 144 -1.15 -16.21 20.85
N GLY A 145 -2.02 -15.41 21.48
CA GLY A 145 -3.43 -15.32 21.09
C GLY A 145 -3.61 -14.87 19.64
N ILE A 146 -2.91 -13.80 19.23
CA ILE A 146 -2.97 -13.31 17.85
C ILE A 146 -2.34 -14.32 16.88
N ALA A 147 -1.19 -14.92 17.22
CA ALA A 147 -0.55 -15.90 16.36
C ALA A 147 -1.44 -17.13 16.11
N ALA A 148 -2.13 -17.62 17.15
CA ALA A 148 -3.09 -18.71 17.02
C ALA A 148 -4.27 -18.34 16.13
N TYR A 149 -4.82 -17.13 16.28
CA TYR A 149 -5.89 -16.62 15.44
C TYR A 149 -5.47 -16.53 13.96
N LEU A 150 -4.30 -15.93 13.68
CA LEU A 150 -3.81 -15.76 12.32
C LEU A 150 -3.42 -17.08 11.64
N ALA A 151 -2.88 -18.05 12.40
CA ALA A 151 -2.51 -19.36 11.87
C ALA A 151 -3.74 -20.27 11.68
N GLY A 152 -4.73 -20.22 12.58
CA GLY A 152 -5.90 -21.09 12.56
C GLY A 152 -6.91 -20.76 11.45
N ALA A 153 -6.90 -19.54 10.91
CA ALA A 153 -7.77 -19.13 9.81
C ALA A 153 -7.17 -19.42 8.42
N ASP A 154 -6.06 -20.15 8.33
CA ASP A 154 -5.28 -20.32 7.09
C ASP A 154 -5.40 -21.74 6.53
N ASP A 155 -6.18 -21.90 5.45
CA ASP A 155 -6.45 -23.18 4.77
C ASP A 155 -5.30 -23.67 3.85
N THR A 156 -4.15 -22.99 3.84
CA THR A 156 -3.03 -23.33 2.94
C THR A 156 -2.57 -24.78 3.13
N GLU A 157 -2.45 -25.28 4.36
CA GLU A 157 -1.96 -26.65 4.61
C GLU A 157 -2.89 -27.69 3.98
N TYR A 158 -4.21 -27.49 4.11
CA TYR A 158 -5.21 -28.32 3.46
C TYR A 158 -5.08 -28.25 1.93
N MET A 159 -4.95 -27.04 1.38
CA MET A 159 -4.85 -26.83 -0.06
C MET A 159 -3.56 -27.41 -0.67
N ILE A 160 -2.42 -27.35 0.03
CA ILE A 160 -1.18 -28.01 -0.39
C ILE A 160 -1.42 -29.52 -0.55
N LYS A 161 -2.10 -30.14 0.42
CA LYS A 161 -2.31 -31.59 0.44
C LYS A 161 -3.33 -32.07 -0.61
N TYR A 162 -4.30 -31.24 -0.97
CA TYR A 162 -5.45 -31.65 -1.77
C TYR A 162 -5.71 -30.82 -3.03
N ALA A 163 -4.79 -29.93 -3.45
CA ALA A 163 -4.97 -29.04 -4.61
C ALA A 163 -5.44 -29.78 -5.88
N ASP A 164 -4.78 -30.88 -6.26
CA ASP A 164 -5.13 -31.64 -7.46
C ASP A 164 -6.55 -32.22 -7.36
N ARG A 165 -6.92 -32.74 -6.19
CA ARG A 165 -8.27 -33.24 -5.94
C ARG A 165 -9.30 -32.13 -6.01
N VAL A 166 -9.00 -30.96 -5.45
CA VAL A 166 -9.89 -29.80 -5.48
C VAL A 166 -10.13 -29.34 -6.92
N LEU A 167 -9.10 -29.33 -7.76
CA LEU A 167 -9.24 -29.01 -9.19
C LEU A 167 -10.04 -30.08 -9.95
N ASP A 168 -9.81 -31.36 -9.67
CA ASP A 168 -10.62 -32.44 -10.26
C ASP A 168 -12.08 -32.34 -9.84
N GLU A 169 -12.37 -31.97 -8.59
CA GLU A 169 -13.73 -31.71 -8.11
C GLU A 169 -14.34 -30.46 -8.78
N ILE A 170 -13.55 -29.42 -9.03
CA ILE A 170 -13.98 -28.23 -9.78
C ILE A 170 -14.38 -28.62 -11.21
N SER A 171 -13.55 -29.39 -11.92
CA SER A 171 -13.81 -29.81 -13.30
C SER A 171 -15.02 -30.75 -13.44
N ASN A 172 -15.36 -31.50 -12.39
CA ASN A 172 -16.47 -32.47 -12.41
C ASN A 172 -17.75 -31.95 -11.75
N SER A 173 -17.72 -30.77 -11.11
CA SER A 173 -18.87 -30.21 -10.41
C SER A 173 -19.79 -29.47 -11.36
N SER A 174 -21.08 -29.82 -11.35
CA SER A 174 -22.14 -29.04 -12.01
C SER A 174 -22.62 -27.86 -11.15
N GLU A 175 -22.30 -27.84 -9.86
CA GLU A 175 -22.75 -26.79 -8.94
C GLU A 175 -21.83 -25.56 -8.99
N PHE A 176 -22.37 -24.47 -9.50
CA PHE A 176 -21.65 -23.21 -9.68
C PHE A 176 -21.07 -22.64 -8.37
N SER A 177 -21.84 -22.65 -7.29
CA SER A 177 -21.41 -22.10 -5.98
C SER A 177 -20.21 -22.84 -5.40
N ILE A 178 -20.13 -24.16 -5.60
CA ILE A 178 -19.00 -24.98 -5.17
C ILE A 178 -17.75 -24.64 -6.00
N VAL A 179 -17.90 -24.53 -7.32
CA VAL A 179 -16.82 -24.15 -8.24
C VAL A 179 -16.26 -22.78 -7.86
N GLU A 180 -17.12 -21.79 -7.66
CA GLU A 180 -16.71 -20.43 -7.28
C GLU A 180 -15.97 -20.40 -5.93
N SER A 181 -16.54 -21.02 -4.90
CA SER A 181 -15.95 -21.03 -3.56
C SER A 181 -14.56 -21.68 -3.54
N LYS A 182 -14.41 -22.84 -4.21
CA LYS A 182 -13.13 -23.56 -4.28
C LYS A 182 -12.08 -22.80 -5.10
N LEU A 183 -12.46 -22.22 -6.24
CA LEU A 183 -11.54 -21.41 -7.05
C LEU A 183 -11.10 -20.15 -6.31
N LYS A 184 -12.01 -19.49 -5.59
CA LYS A 184 -11.67 -18.34 -4.76
C LYS A 184 -10.63 -18.70 -3.70
N LEU A 185 -10.86 -19.79 -2.97
CA LEU A 185 -9.96 -20.26 -1.91
C LEU A 185 -8.59 -20.66 -2.49
N LEU A 186 -8.55 -21.40 -3.61
CA LEU A 186 -7.31 -21.72 -4.32
C LEU A 186 -6.57 -20.46 -4.80
N SER A 187 -7.29 -19.46 -5.30
CA SER A 187 -6.71 -18.18 -5.73
C SER A 187 -6.06 -17.44 -4.56
N GLU A 188 -6.76 -17.33 -3.42
CA GLU A 188 -6.24 -16.70 -2.20
C GLU A 188 -5.00 -17.45 -1.67
N CYS A 189 -5.03 -18.78 -1.63
CA CYS A 189 -3.89 -19.59 -1.19
C CYS A 189 -2.70 -19.49 -2.15
N SER A 190 -2.92 -19.56 -3.47
CA SER A 190 -1.87 -19.43 -4.49
C SER A 190 -1.18 -18.07 -4.46
N SER A 191 -1.85 -17.00 -4.00
CA SER A 191 -1.24 -15.68 -3.87
C SER A 191 -0.23 -15.62 -2.70
N ASN A 192 -0.46 -16.44 -1.68
CA ASN A 192 0.20 -16.35 -0.38
C ASN A 192 1.22 -17.45 -0.09
N ASN A 193 1.32 -18.50 -0.91
CA ASN A 193 2.24 -19.62 -0.67
C ASN A 193 2.92 -20.12 -1.97
N ASP A 194 4.21 -20.42 -1.91
CA ASP A 194 5.03 -20.81 -3.07
C ASP A 194 4.93 -22.30 -3.41
N THR A 195 4.73 -23.17 -2.42
CA THR A 195 4.51 -24.61 -2.64
C THR A 195 3.24 -24.86 -3.43
N ILE A 196 2.14 -24.18 -3.09
CA ILE A 196 0.88 -24.23 -3.85
C ILE A 196 1.08 -23.77 -5.30
N LYS A 197 1.84 -22.69 -5.53
CA LYS A 197 2.13 -22.22 -6.90
C LYS A 197 2.80 -23.30 -7.74
N LYS A 198 3.75 -24.04 -7.16
CA LYS A 198 4.45 -25.15 -7.84
C LYS A 198 3.53 -26.33 -8.11
N ILE A 199 2.62 -26.66 -7.20
CA ILE A 199 1.64 -27.73 -7.42
C ILE A 199 0.68 -27.33 -8.55
N LEU A 200 0.15 -26.10 -8.49
CA LEU A 200 -0.80 -25.57 -9.47
C LEU A 200 -0.18 -25.26 -10.84
N SER A 201 1.15 -25.23 -10.95
CA SER A 201 1.83 -25.03 -12.24
C SER A 201 1.95 -26.29 -13.08
N SER A 202 1.51 -27.44 -12.57
CA SER A 202 1.52 -28.69 -13.33
C SER A 202 0.73 -28.54 -14.64
N LYS A 203 1.17 -29.21 -15.70
CA LYS A 203 0.52 -29.16 -17.02
C LYS A 203 -0.97 -29.52 -16.93
N LYS A 204 -1.32 -30.49 -16.08
CA LYS A 204 -2.72 -30.90 -15.83
C LYS A 204 -3.53 -29.74 -15.26
N ASN A 205 -3.05 -29.13 -14.18
CA ASN A 205 -3.75 -28.10 -13.42
C ASN A 205 -3.93 -26.82 -14.23
N ILE A 206 -2.87 -26.36 -14.90
CA ILE A 206 -2.94 -25.18 -15.78
C ILE A 206 -3.92 -25.43 -16.94
N ASN A 207 -3.93 -26.61 -17.55
CA ASN A 207 -4.91 -26.92 -18.59
C ASN A 207 -6.35 -26.85 -18.07
N GLN A 208 -6.64 -27.45 -16.91
CA GLN A 208 -7.97 -27.37 -16.30
C GLN A 208 -8.40 -25.92 -16.03
N LEU A 209 -7.49 -25.07 -15.55
CA LEU A 209 -7.76 -23.65 -15.33
C LEU A 209 -8.01 -22.88 -16.64
N LEU A 210 -7.25 -23.20 -17.71
CA LEU A 210 -7.47 -22.64 -19.04
C LEU A 210 -8.81 -23.12 -19.64
N ASP A 211 -9.17 -24.39 -19.41
CA ASP A 211 -10.48 -24.95 -19.79
C ASP A 211 -11.61 -24.19 -19.09
N ILE A 212 -11.44 -23.82 -17.82
CA ILE A 212 -12.43 -23.01 -17.10
C ILE A 212 -12.59 -21.63 -17.77
N ILE A 213 -11.49 -20.96 -18.09
CA ILE A 213 -11.51 -19.65 -18.78
C ILE A 213 -12.18 -19.77 -20.16
N GLU A 214 -11.91 -20.85 -20.89
CA GLU A 214 -12.47 -21.07 -22.22
C GLU A 214 -13.95 -21.44 -22.19
N ASN A 215 -14.39 -22.26 -21.23
CA ASN A 215 -15.73 -22.84 -21.23
C ASN A 215 -16.75 -22.04 -20.42
N TYR A 216 -16.33 -21.34 -19.36
CA TYR A 216 -17.24 -20.57 -18.52
C TYR A 216 -17.32 -19.11 -18.98
N SER A 217 -18.55 -18.61 -19.13
CA SER A 217 -18.82 -17.19 -19.36
C SER A 217 -18.87 -16.36 -18.09
N ASN A 218 -18.95 -17.00 -16.93
CA ASN A 218 -18.95 -16.32 -15.64
C ASN A 218 -17.61 -15.62 -15.40
N MET A 219 -17.67 -14.32 -15.14
CA MET A 219 -16.50 -13.49 -14.99
C MET A 219 -15.71 -13.79 -13.71
N ASP A 220 -16.38 -14.02 -12.59
CA ASP A 220 -15.71 -14.24 -11.30
C ASP A 220 -14.91 -15.55 -11.32
N LEU A 221 -15.44 -16.62 -11.94
CA LEU A 221 -14.68 -17.85 -12.18
C LEU A 221 -13.42 -17.61 -13.02
N ASN A 222 -13.55 -16.82 -14.10
CA ASN A 222 -12.42 -16.50 -14.99
C ASN A 222 -11.37 -15.64 -14.27
N ILE A 223 -11.78 -14.72 -13.40
CA ILE A 223 -10.87 -13.93 -12.53
C ILE A 223 -10.09 -14.86 -11.60
N TYR A 224 -10.77 -15.76 -10.89
CA TYR A 224 -10.08 -16.65 -9.94
C TYR A 224 -9.14 -17.62 -10.67
N ALA A 225 -9.59 -18.22 -11.77
CA ALA A 225 -8.78 -19.13 -12.58
C ALA A 225 -7.54 -18.45 -13.17
N VAL A 226 -7.70 -17.27 -13.78
CA VAL A 226 -6.57 -16.54 -14.35
C VAL A 226 -5.61 -16.06 -13.27
N LYS A 227 -6.10 -15.72 -12.06
CA LYS A 227 -5.25 -15.30 -10.96
C LYS A 227 -4.36 -16.44 -10.46
N ILE A 228 -4.91 -17.66 -10.40
CA ILE A 228 -4.13 -18.86 -10.09
C ILE A 228 -3.02 -19.05 -11.13
N ILE A 229 -3.35 -18.99 -12.43
CA ILE A 229 -2.37 -19.11 -13.53
C ILE A 229 -1.30 -18.02 -13.43
N GLU A 230 -1.71 -16.77 -13.19
CA GLU A 230 -0.79 -15.64 -13.01
C GLU A 230 0.19 -15.94 -11.87
N ASN A 231 -0.29 -16.43 -10.73
CA ASN A 231 0.52 -16.73 -9.55
C ASN A 231 1.48 -17.92 -9.76
N SER A 232 1.06 -18.95 -10.50
CA SER A 232 1.86 -20.15 -10.77
C SER A 232 2.71 -20.07 -12.05
N SER A 233 2.56 -18.99 -12.82
CA SER A 233 3.18 -18.81 -14.15
C SER A 233 4.69 -18.97 -14.20
N LEU A 234 5.42 -18.62 -13.13
CA LEU A 234 6.88 -18.82 -13.04
C LEU A 234 7.32 -20.27 -13.32
N TYR A 235 6.44 -21.23 -13.09
CA TYR A 235 6.74 -22.66 -13.24
C TYR A 235 5.91 -23.33 -14.35
N SER A 236 5.20 -22.54 -15.18
CA SER A 236 4.24 -23.07 -16.15
C SER A 236 4.90 -23.51 -17.45
N SER A 237 4.49 -24.69 -17.95
CA SER A 237 4.99 -25.27 -19.21
C SER A 237 4.04 -25.10 -20.40
N LEU A 238 2.89 -24.44 -20.24
CA LEU A 238 1.83 -24.33 -21.26
C LEU A 238 1.83 -22.98 -22.00
N ILE A 239 3.01 -22.57 -22.44
CA ILE A 239 3.26 -21.27 -23.09
C ILE A 239 2.30 -21.00 -24.27
N PRO A 240 2.14 -21.89 -25.28
CA PRO A 240 1.34 -21.58 -26.47
C PRO A 240 -0.12 -21.27 -26.16
N ARG A 241 -0.74 -22.03 -25.24
CA ARG A 241 -2.15 -21.85 -24.90
C ARG A 241 -2.39 -20.56 -24.10
N ILE A 242 -1.47 -20.21 -23.20
CA ILE A 242 -1.51 -18.94 -22.46
C ILE A 242 -1.42 -17.76 -23.42
N VAL A 243 -0.49 -17.80 -24.38
CA VAL A 243 -0.32 -16.73 -25.38
C VAL A 243 -1.57 -16.58 -26.24
N ASN A 244 -2.09 -17.68 -26.78
CA ASN A 244 -3.31 -17.66 -27.62
C ASN A 244 -4.52 -17.09 -26.87
N LEU A 245 -4.74 -17.48 -25.61
CA LEU A 245 -5.86 -16.95 -24.83
C LEU A 245 -5.69 -15.46 -24.49
N SER A 246 -4.48 -14.97 -24.26
CA SER A 246 -4.25 -13.54 -23.99
C SER A 246 -4.72 -12.63 -25.14
N MET A 247 -4.74 -13.19 -26.35
CA MET A 247 -5.12 -12.51 -27.61
C MET A 247 -6.59 -12.66 -27.97
N THR A 248 -7.32 -13.49 -27.22
CA THR A 248 -8.71 -13.78 -27.52
C THR A 248 -9.60 -12.59 -27.16
N SER A 249 -10.17 -11.94 -28.18
CA SER A 249 -10.91 -10.68 -28.07
C SER A 249 -12.18 -10.73 -27.22
N PHE A 250 -12.83 -11.90 -27.12
CA PHE A 250 -14.07 -12.08 -26.34
C PHE A 250 -13.84 -12.42 -24.86
N LEU A 251 -12.58 -12.56 -24.42
CA LEU A 251 -12.28 -12.71 -23.00
C LEU A 251 -12.30 -11.34 -22.29
N PRO A 252 -12.66 -11.30 -20.99
CA PRO A 252 -12.60 -10.09 -20.20
C PRO A 252 -11.23 -9.42 -20.28
N VAL A 253 -11.21 -8.10 -20.29
CA VAL A 253 -9.97 -7.30 -20.40
C VAL A 253 -9.02 -7.61 -19.25
N TYR A 254 -9.55 -7.83 -18.04
CA TYR A 254 -8.79 -8.25 -16.87
C TYR A 254 -8.10 -9.61 -17.07
N VAL A 255 -8.79 -10.58 -17.69
CA VAL A 255 -8.23 -11.91 -17.95
C VAL A 255 -7.08 -11.81 -18.93
N ARG A 256 -7.26 -11.06 -20.02
CA ARG A 256 -6.19 -10.81 -21.00
C ARG A 256 -4.98 -10.11 -20.39
N LYS A 257 -5.21 -9.10 -19.54
CA LYS A 257 -4.15 -8.43 -18.77
C LYS A 257 -3.39 -9.42 -17.89
N SER A 258 -4.12 -10.25 -17.14
CA SER A 258 -3.53 -11.21 -16.20
C SER A 258 -2.73 -12.31 -16.91
N LEU A 259 -3.21 -12.79 -18.07
CA LEU A 259 -2.44 -13.70 -18.93
C LEU A 259 -1.20 -13.00 -19.52
N GLY A 260 -1.30 -11.72 -19.89
CA GLY A 260 -0.15 -10.91 -20.27
C GLY A 260 0.91 -10.86 -19.16
N ILE A 261 0.50 -10.66 -17.90
CA ILE A 261 1.39 -10.69 -16.73
C ILE A 261 1.97 -12.10 -16.51
N ALA A 262 1.22 -13.17 -16.78
CA ALA A 262 1.75 -14.52 -16.74
C ALA A 262 2.88 -14.72 -17.77
N ILE A 263 2.72 -14.21 -19.00
CA ILE A 263 3.74 -14.23 -20.06
C ILE A 263 5.01 -13.49 -19.58
N THR A 264 4.87 -12.31 -18.96
CA THR A 264 6.04 -11.56 -18.47
C THR A 264 6.78 -12.27 -17.34
N ARG A 265 6.05 -12.98 -16.45
CA ARG A 265 6.65 -13.79 -15.39
C ARG A 265 7.41 -14.98 -15.96
N ILE A 266 6.85 -15.69 -16.94
CA ILE A 266 7.55 -16.78 -17.64
C ILE A 266 8.83 -16.24 -18.31
N ALA A 267 8.76 -15.06 -18.92
CA ALA A 267 9.90 -14.42 -19.60
C ALA A 267 11.09 -14.08 -18.68
N THR A 268 10.90 -14.08 -17.36
CA THR A 268 12.02 -13.91 -16.42
C THR A 268 13.03 -15.07 -16.53
N HIS A 269 12.57 -16.26 -16.87
CA HIS A 269 13.39 -17.45 -17.11
C HIS A 269 13.94 -17.46 -18.54
N GLU A 270 15.26 -17.45 -18.68
CA GLU A 270 15.94 -17.33 -19.97
C GLU A 270 15.65 -18.49 -20.93
N ASP A 271 15.57 -19.71 -20.38
CA ASP A 271 15.23 -20.95 -21.09
C ASP A 271 13.82 -20.95 -21.69
N ALA A 272 12.89 -20.18 -21.12
CA ALA A 272 11.53 -20.08 -21.63
C ALA A 272 11.36 -19.06 -22.76
N ARG A 273 12.31 -18.13 -22.96
CA ARG A 273 12.14 -16.96 -23.85
C ARG A 273 12.03 -17.32 -25.33
N VAL A 274 12.81 -18.29 -25.81
CA VAL A 274 12.73 -18.77 -27.20
C VAL A 274 11.37 -19.44 -27.45
N SER A 275 10.91 -20.25 -26.49
CA SER A 275 9.59 -20.90 -26.56
C SER A 275 8.44 -19.89 -26.52
N LEU A 276 8.59 -18.79 -25.77
CA LEU A 276 7.65 -17.67 -25.77
C LEU A 276 7.58 -16.98 -27.14
N ALA A 277 8.73 -16.68 -27.75
CA ALA A 277 8.77 -16.07 -29.08
C ALA A 277 8.10 -16.96 -30.13
N ASN A 278 8.44 -18.25 -30.16
CA ASN A 278 7.83 -19.24 -31.07
C ASN A 278 6.33 -19.44 -30.85
N ALA A 279 5.81 -19.06 -29.68
CA ALA A 279 4.39 -19.09 -29.38
C ALA A 279 3.63 -17.81 -29.75
N GLY A 280 4.30 -16.79 -30.30
CA GLY A 280 3.70 -15.51 -30.66
C GLY A 280 3.66 -14.48 -29.52
N ALA A 281 4.50 -14.64 -28.48
CA ALA A 281 4.47 -13.75 -27.32
C ALA A 281 4.86 -12.30 -27.65
N ILE A 282 5.65 -12.07 -28.71
CA ILE A 282 6.05 -10.73 -29.15
C ILE A 282 4.82 -9.96 -29.62
N THR A 283 4.12 -10.47 -30.64
CA THR A 283 2.87 -9.87 -31.12
C THR A 283 1.85 -9.73 -30.01
N ALA A 284 1.75 -10.73 -29.12
CA ALA A 284 0.80 -10.69 -28.02
C ALA A 284 1.06 -9.53 -27.04
N LEU A 285 2.30 -9.40 -26.58
CA LEU A 285 2.68 -8.33 -25.67
C LEU A 285 2.58 -6.94 -26.34
N GLU A 286 2.90 -6.81 -27.62
CA GLU A 286 2.73 -5.55 -28.37
C GLU A 286 1.27 -5.12 -28.45
N GLN A 287 0.38 -6.05 -28.83
CA GLN A 287 -1.06 -5.76 -28.88
C GLN A 287 -1.60 -5.40 -27.50
N LEU A 288 -1.24 -6.13 -26.44
CA LEU A 288 -1.66 -5.79 -25.08
C LEU A 288 -1.09 -4.42 -24.63
N ASN A 289 0.15 -4.11 -24.98
CA ASN A 289 0.80 -2.84 -24.61
C ASN A 289 0.22 -1.62 -25.38
N SER A 290 -0.41 -1.86 -26.54
CA SER A 290 -1.11 -0.81 -27.31
C SER A 290 -2.42 -0.36 -26.65
N VAL A 291 -3.05 -1.21 -25.84
CA VAL A 291 -4.35 -0.93 -25.23
C VAL A 291 -4.17 -0.14 -23.93
N LYS A 292 -4.57 1.13 -23.95
CA LYS A 292 -4.40 2.09 -22.84
C LYS A 292 -4.85 1.57 -21.46
N LEU A 293 -5.90 0.74 -21.40
CA LEU A 293 -6.46 0.23 -20.13
C LEU A 293 -5.63 -0.88 -19.49
N ILE A 294 -4.87 -1.64 -20.28
CA ILE A 294 -4.11 -2.81 -19.81
C ILE A 294 -2.60 -2.67 -20.01
N LYS A 295 -2.17 -1.55 -20.60
CA LYS A 295 -0.76 -1.19 -20.78
C LYS A 295 0.02 -1.44 -19.49
N SER A 296 1.15 -2.13 -19.64
CA SER A 296 2.06 -2.43 -18.54
C SER A 296 3.53 -2.24 -18.94
N GLN A 297 4.30 -1.57 -18.09
CA GLN A 297 5.76 -1.49 -18.17
C GLN A 297 6.41 -2.89 -18.12
N ALA A 298 5.75 -3.84 -17.45
CA ALA A 298 6.18 -5.23 -17.43
C ALA A 298 6.17 -5.87 -18.84
N TYR A 299 5.21 -5.49 -19.70
CA TYR A 299 5.15 -6.00 -21.08
C TYR A 299 6.34 -5.53 -21.90
N ARG A 300 6.68 -4.23 -21.81
CA ARG A 300 7.87 -3.68 -22.48
C ARG A 300 9.14 -4.36 -21.99
N THR A 301 9.26 -4.55 -20.68
CA THR A 301 10.41 -5.24 -20.08
C THR A 301 10.55 -6.67 -20.60
N ALA A 302 9.46 -7.42 -20.67
CA ALA A 302 9.46 -8.76 -21.23
C ALA A 302 9.79 -8.77 -22.73
N LEU A 303 9.25 -7.83 -23.52
CA LEU A 303 9.59 -7.68 -24.94
C LEU A 303 11.10 -7.50 -25.15
N LEU A 304 11.74 -6.63 -24.37
CA LEU A 304 13.17 -6.40 -24.42
C LEU A 304 13.98 -7.68 -24.07
N LEU A 305 13.63 -8.35 -22.96
CA LEU A 305 14.33 -9.55 -22.50
C LEU A 305 14.18 -10.74 -23.47
N ILE A 306 12.96 -10.99 -23.96
CA ILE A 306 12.69 -12.04 -24.95
C ILE A 306 13.48 -11.74 -26.22
N SER A 307 13.41 -10.51 -26.71
CA SER A 307 14.03 -10.12 -27.98
C SER A 307 15.56 -10.17 -27.94
N ASP A 308 16.20 -9.71 -26.86
CA ASP A 308 17.66 -9.83 -26.71
C ASP A 308 18.11 -11.29 -26.73
N THR A 309 17.39 -12.16 -26.01
CA THR A 309 17.69 -13.60 -25.97
C THR A 309 17.48 -14.24 -27.35
N CYS A 310 16.35 -13.96 -28.00
CA CYS A 310 16.03 -14.51 -29.33
C CYS A 310 17.01 -14.02 -30.41
N SER A 311 17.53 -12.79 -30.29
CA SER A 311 18.55 -12.27 -31.22
C SER A 311 19.86 -13.06 -31.20
N LYS A 312 20.15 -13.78 -30.10
CA LYS A 312 21.31 -14.67 -29.95
C LYS A 312 21.04 -16.11 -30.39
N HIS A 313 19.76 -16.47 -30.56
CA HIS A 313 19.28 -17.82 -30.88
C HIS A 313 18.37 -17.85 -32.12
N ILE A 314 18.70 -17.05 -33.14
CA ILE A 314 17.88 -16.89 -34.35
C ILE A 314 17.57 -18.23 -35.02
N ASP A 315 18.53 -19.16 -35.03
CA ASP A 315 18.40 -20.47 -35.67
C ASP A 315 17.31 -21.38 -35.05
N GLN A 316 16.82 -21.04 -33.85
CA GLN A 316 15.79 -21.79 -33.12
C GLN A 316 14.39 -21.16 -33.25
N LEU A 317 14.27 -20.06 -34.00
CA LEU A 317 13.04 -19.30 -34.10
C LEU A 317 12.12 -19.78 -35.22
N ILE A 318 10.84 -19.94 -34.90
CA ILE A 318 9.75 -20.24 -35.83
C ILE A 318 8.76 -19.08 -35.70
N VAL A 319 9.14 -17.91 -36.24
CA VAL A 319 8.41 -16.64 -36.12
C VAL A 319 8.18 -16.02 -37.49
N THR A 320 7.20 -15.12 -37.57
CA THR A 320 6.92 -14.37 -38.81
C THR A 320 8.01 -13.32 -39.10
N ASP A 321 8.10 -12.86 -40.35
CA ASP A 321 9.05 -11.78 -40.72
C ASP A 321 8.77 -10.47 -39.97
N GLU A 322 7.49 -10.19 -39.68
CA GLU A 322 7.06 -9.05 -38.88
C GLU A 322 7.57 -9.17 -37.44
N GLU A 323 7.37 -10.32 -36.80
CA GLU A 323 7.90 -10.58 -35.45
C GLU A 323 9.43 -10.55 -35.41
N LEU A 324 10.09 -11.08 -36.44
CA LEU A 324 11.55 -11.02 -36.53
C LEU A 324 12.06 -9.57 -36.60
N THR A 325 11.31 -8.68 -37.26
CA THR A 325 11.62 -7.24 -37.31
C THR A 325 11.45 -6.59 -35.94
N SER A 326 10.35 -6.88 -35.23
CA SER A 326 10.14 -6.43 -33.85
C SER A 326 11.24 -6.94 -32.91
N ILE A 327 11.62 -8.21 -33.00
CA ILE A 327 12.71 -8.81 -32.21
C ILE A 327 14.02 -8.05 -32.42
N LYS A 328 14.40 -7.78 -33.68
CA LYS A 328 15.61 -7.01 -33.97
C LYS A 328 15.56 -5.60 -33.38
N SER A 329 14.42 -4.92 -33.49
CA SER A 329 14.21 -3.57 -32.94
C SER A 329 14.40 -3.53 -31.42
N TYR A 330 13.68 -4.38 -30.68
CA TYR A 330 13.78 -4.41 -29.21
C TYR A 330 15.12 -4.93 -28.70
N ALA A 331 15.76 -5.86 -29.42
CA ALA A 331 17.10 -6.32 -29.06
C ALA A 331 18.15 -5.20 -29.20
N LEU A 332 18.01 -4.30 -30.18
CA LEU A 332 18.85 -3.12 -30.29
C LEU A 332 18.59 -2.15 -29.14
N GLU A 333 17.33 -1.89 -28.80
CA GLU A 333 16.97 -1.04 -27.66
C GLU A 333 17.56 -1.57 -26.34
N GLU A 334 17.46 -2.89 -26.09
CA GLU A 334 18.02 -3.50 -24.88
C GLU A 334 19.55 -3.37 -24.84
N LYS A 335 20.24 -3.53 -25.97
CA LYS A 335 21.70 -3.32 -26.06
C LYS A 335 22.09 -1.87 -25.79
N GLU A 336 21.33 -0.90 -26.29
CA GLU A 336 21.55 0.52 -25.98
C GLU A 336 21.40 0.79 -24.48
N ILE A 337 20.36 0.25 -23.86
CA ILE A 337 20.13 0.38 -22.41
C ILE A 337 21.26 -0.26 -21.60
N GLN A 338 21.72 -1.45 -22.00
CA GLN A 338 22.83 -2.16 -21.34
C GLN A 338 24.18 -1.45 -21.52
N SER A 339 24.37 -0.75 -22.63
CA SER A 339 25.60 0.01 -22.91
C SER A 339 25.75 1.27 -22.03
N SER A 340 24.64 1.80 -21.49
CA SER A 340 24.62 3.03 -20.71
C SER A 340 24.30 2.78 -19.23
N THR A 341 25.29 3.01 -18.36
CA THR A 341 25.11 2.90 -16.90
C THR A 341 24.01 3.82 -16.38
N LEU A 342 23.85 5.01 -16.96
CA LEU A 342 22.81 5.96 -16.57
C LEU A 342 21.41 5.42 -16.90
N GLN A 343 21.21 4.89 -18.10
CA GLN A 343 19.91 4.35 -18.51
C GLN A 343 19.56 3.08 -17.74
N SER A 344 20.54 2.20 -17.52
CA SER A 344 20.39 1.02 -16.66
C SER A 344 20.00 1.40 -15.23
N THR A 345 20.69 2.39 -14.63
CA THR A 345 20.36 2.90 -13.28
C THR A 345 18.97 3.53 -13.25
N LYS A 346 18.60 4.30 -14.27
CA LYS A 346 17.26 4.91 -14.39
C LYS A 346 16.17 3.83 -14.41
N ARG A 347 16.36 2.78 -15.20
CA ARG A 347 15.42 1.65 -15.28
C ARG A 347 15.30 0.95 -13.93
N GLN A 348 16.42 0.63 -13.29
CA GLN A 348 16.44 0.03 -11.96
C GLN A 348 15.75 0.92 -10.91
N LEU A 349 15.96 2.24 -10.92
CA LEU A 349 15.32 3.16 -9.97
C LEU A 349 13.80 3.18 -10.09
N VAL A 350 13.27 3.10 -11.32
CA VAL A 350 11.83 3.06 -11.60
C VAL A 350 11.25 1.70 -11.18
N GLU A 351 11.96 0.60 -11.42
CA GLU A 351 11.50 -0.77 -11.16
C GLU A 351 11.65 -1.21 -9.69
N SER A 352 12.67 -0.70 -8.98
CA SER A 352 13.05 -1.15 -7.62
C SER A 352 12.30 -0.48 -6.47
N GLY A 353 11.44 0.51 -6.76
CA GLY A 353 10.77 1.31 -5.73
C GLY A 353 11.69 2.27 -4.95
N TRP A 354 12.98 2.36 -5.32
CA TRP A 354 13.94 3.27 -4.68
C TRP A 354 13.53 4.73 -4.76
N LEU A 355 12.80 5.08 -5.82
CA LEU A 355 12.28 6.42 -6.01
C LEU A 355 11.40 6.88 -4.83
N LEU A 356 10.58 6.01 -4.25
CA LEU A 356 9.80 6.32 -3.04
C LEU A 356 10.71 6.73 -1.88
N TYR A 357 11.84 6.03 -1.70
CA TYR A 357 12.79 6.32 -0.64
C TYR A 357 13.53 7.64 -0.86
N PHE A 358 13.82 7.99 -2.12
CA PHE A 358 14.36 9.31 -2.45
C PHE A 358 13.36 10.43 -2.12
N HIS A 359 12.09 10.28 -2.51
CA HIS A 359 11.04 11.27 -2.18
C HIS A 359 10.83 11.41 -0.67
N THR A 360 10.86 10.30 0.08
CA THR A 360 10.73 10.32 1.55
C THR A 360 11.94 10.89 2.27
N SER A 361 13.14 10.65 1.76
CA SER A 361 14.37 11.30 2.24
C SER A 361 14.33 12.81 2.00
N ALA A 362 13.99 13.23 0.77
CA ALA A 362 13.89 14.64 0.39
C ALA A 362 12.78 15.36 1.17
N GLY A 363 11.62 14.71 1.33
CA GLY A 363 10.53 15.22 2.17
C GLY A 363 10.96 15.41 3.62
N GLY A 364 11.73 14.47 4.17
CA GLY A 364 12.37 14.60 5.49
C GLY A 364 13.31 15.79 5.61
N PHE A 365 14.16 15.99 4.61
CA PHE A 365 15.07 17.13 4.59
C PHE A 365 14.30 18.45 4.60
N VAL A 366 13.38 18.63 3.65
CA VAL A 366 12.59 19.85 3.49
C VAL A 366 11.76 20.14 4.73
N TRP A 367 11.06 19.14 5.25
CA TRP A 367 10.23 19.31 6.45
C TRP A 367 11.08 19.65 7.69
N GLY A 368 12.22 18.97 7.88
CA GLY A 368 13.15 19.27 8.97
C GLY A 368 13.73 20.70 8.89
N MET A 369 13.97 21.20 7.68
CA MET A 369 14.39 22.58 7.43
C MET A 369 13.27 23.60 7.73
N ILE A 370 12.05 23.35 7.25
CA ILE A 370 10.88 24.22 7.47
C ILE A 370 10.54 24.32 8.96
N GLU A 371 10.50 23.19 9.66
CA GLU A 371 10.21 23.16 11.09
C GLU A 371 11.32 23.83 11.90
N SER A 372 12.58 23.69 11.49
CA SER A 372 13.68 24.39 12.14
C SER A 372 13.64 25.90 11.89
N TRP A 373 13.19 26.33 10.70
CA TRP A 373 12.98 27.74 10.38
C TRP A 373 11.83 28.33 11.19
N ARG A 374 10.70 27.62 11.30
CA ARG A 374 9.54 28.01 12.12
C ARG A 374 9.90 28.20 13.60
N ASN A 375 10.89 27.45 14.08
CA ASN A 375 11.41 27.56 15.45
C ASN A 375 12.60 28.53 15.57
N GLU A 376 12.87 29.36 14.55
CA GLU A 376 13.90 30.41 14.55
C GLU A 376 15.32 29.89 14.87
N LEU A 377 15.62 28.65 14.46
CA LEU A 377 16.93 28.04 14.71
C LEU A 377 17.99 28.58 13.72
N PRO A 378 19.28 28.65 14.13
CA PRO A 378 20.35 29.07 13.23
C PRO A 378 20.56 28.06 12.09
N LEU A 379 21.04 28.54 10.94
CA LEU A 379 21.21 27.74 9.71
C LEU A 379 21.92 26.39 9.92
N ARG A 380 22.97 26.37 10.76
CA ARG A 380 23.70 25.13 11.07
C ARG A 380 22.82 24.10 11.78
N ALA A 381 21.95 24.54 12.68
CA ALA A 381 20.99 23.68 13.36
C ALA A 381 19.89 23.23 12.40
N MET A 382 19.43 24.11 11.51
CA MET A 382 18.46 23.76 10.46
C MET A 382 19.00 22.64 9.57
N LEU A 383 20.20 22.81 8.99
CA LEU A 383 20.81 21.78 8.13
C LEU A 383 21.00 20.46 8.87
N LYS A 384 21.50 20.51 10.11
CA LYS A 384 21.67 19.31 10.95
C LYS A 384 20.33 18.60 11.18
N ASN A 385 19.27 19.33 11.46
CA ASN A 385 17.93 18.77 11.64
C ASN A 385 17.36 18.23 10.32
N GLY A 386 17.57 18.93 9.20
CA GLY A 386 17.20 18.47 7.86
C GLY A 386 17.86 17.14 7.52
N PHE A 387 19.18 17.01 7.68
CA PHE A 387 19.89 15.75 7.44
C PHE A 387 19.47 14.62 8.38
N ARG A 388 19.34 14.89 9.70
CA ARG A 388 18.86 13.89 10.66
C ARG A 388 17.47 13.40 10.32
N THR A 389 16.58 14.33 9.98
CA THR A 389 15.20 14.02 9.62
C THR A 389 15.17 13.22 8.33
N SER A 390 15.87 13.65 7.27
CA SER A 390 16.04 12.92 6.00
C SER A 390 16.51 11.48 6.17
N ILE A 391 17.54 11.24 6.99
CA ILE A 391 18.06 9.89 7.24
C ILE A 391 16.99 9.04 7.92
N VAL A 392 16.33 9.55 8.96
CA VAL A 392 15.33 8.79 9.72
C VAL A 392 14.05 8.56 8.91
N THR A 393 13.59 9.55 8.14
CA THR A 393 12.39 9.43 7.30
C THR A 393 12.56 8.45 6.15
N ALA A 394 13.78 8.24 5.68
CA ALA A 394 14.09 7.18 4.72
C ALA A 394 14.31 5.84 5.45
N ALA A 395 15.21 5.82 6.43
CA ALA A 395 15.66 4.58 7.07
C ALA A 395 14.54 3.84 7.80
N VAL A 396 13.71 4.53 8.60
CA VAL A 396 12.66 3.86 9.39
C VAL A 396 11.65 3.16 8.46
N PRO A 397 11.08 3.82 7.44
CA PRO A 397 10.23 3.14 6.47
C PRO A 397 10.95 2.10 5.62
N ILE A 398 12.21 2.33 5.19
CA ILE A 398 12.98 1.31 4.47
C ILE A 398 13.08 0.04 5.33
N PHE A 399 13.41 0.16 6.61
CA PHE A 399 13.53 -1.00 7.48
C PHE A 399 12.17 -1.62 7.79
N PHE A 400 11.20 -0.86 8.30
CA PHE A 400 9.92 -1.40 8.77
C PHE A 400 8.93 -1.73 7.66
N VAL A 401 8.82 -0.86 6.67
CA VAL A 401 7.83 -0.99 5.59
C VAL A 401 8.43 -1.65 4.36
N GLY A 402 9.71 -1.41 4.05
CA GLY A 402 10.37 -2.02 2.91
C GLY A 402 10.90 -3.42 3.22
N ALA A 403 12.03 -3.48 3.91
CA ALA A 403 12.79 -4.68 4.18
C ALA A 403 12.01 -5.68 5.03
N MET A 404 11.39 -5.24 6.13
CA MET A 404 10.64 -6.14 7.01
C MET A 404 9.40 -6.70 6.34
N THR A 405 8.63 -5.91 5.57
CA THR A 405 7.49 -6.48 4.82
C THR A 405 7.94 -7.40 3.69
N THR A 406 9.05 -7.07 3.02
CA THR A 406 9.62 -7.92 1.95
C THR A 406 10.10 -9.24 2.53
N LEU A 407 10.90 -9.21 3.60
CA LEU A 407 11.35 -10.40 4.30
C LEU A 407 10.17 -11.18 4.86
N TYR A 408 9.21 -10.50 5.50
CA TYR A 408 8.00 -11.11 6.02
C TYR A 408 7.24 -11.86 4.93
N ASN A 409 6.97 -11.21 3.79
CA ASN A 409 6.26 -11.81 2.68
C ASN A 409 7.04 -12.96 2.04
N ASN A 410 8.36 -12.84 1.92
CA ASN A 410 9.20 -13.90 1.37
C ASN A 410 9.20 -15.14 2.27
N TYR A 411 9.41 -14.97 3.58
CA TYR A 411 9.38 -16.09 4.52
C TYR A 411 7.97 -16.68 4.65
N ARG A 412 6.94 -15.85 4.81
CA ARG A 412 5.54 -16.30 4.92
C ARG A 412 5.12 -17.20 3.77
N LYS A 413 5.55 -16.88 2.54
CA LYS A 413 5.25 -17.67 1.34
C LYS A 413 5.88 -19.06 1.33
N GLN A 414 6.93 -19.29 2.12
CA GLN A 414 7.62 -20.58 2.22
C GLN A 414 7.06 -21.48 3.33
N LEU A 415 6.15 -20.97 4.17
CA LEU A 415 5.59 -21.73 5.29
C LEU A 415 4.37 -22.51 4.81
N ASP A 416 4.43 -23.83 4.95
CA ASP A 416 3.43 -24.75 4.42
C ASP A 416 2.45 -25.22 5.49
N THR A 417 2.90 -25.27 6.75
CA THR A 417 2.09 -25.80 7.85
C THR A 417 1.54 -24.70 8.76
N THR A 418 0.38 -24.95 9.37
CA THR A 418 -0.22 -24.07 10.39
C THR A 418 0.74 -23.86 11.57
N LYS A 419 1.51 -24.89 11.94
CA LYS A 419 2.49 -24.82 13.04
C LYS A 419 3.64 -23.85 12.74
N GLU A 420 4.21 -23.90 11.54
CA GLU A 420 5.28 -22.98 11.14
C GLU A 420 4.79 -21.53 11.09
N LYS A 421 3.60 -21.32 10.52
CA LYS A 421 2.94 -20.00 10.48
C LYS A 421 2.66 -19.47 11.88
N PHE A 422 2.22 -20.32 12.80
CA PHE A 422 2.03 -19.94 14.19
C PHE A 422 3.33 -19.40 14.81
N TYR A 423 4.45 -20.14 14.69
CA TYR A 423 5.73 -19.66 15.23
C TYR A 423 6.22 -18.39 14.55
N PHE A 424 6.00 -18.27 13.25
CA PHE A 424 6.37 -17.09 12.49
C PHE A 424 5.57 -15.85 12.91
N TYR A 425 4.24 -15.96 13.03
CA TYR A 425 3.40 -14.87 13.53
C TYR A 425 3.72 -14.54 14.99
N LEU A 426 3.94 -15.55 15.83
CA LEU A 426 4.36 -15.35 17.22
C LEU A 426 5.66 -14.57 17.28
N ALA A 427 6.70 -15.00 16.56
CA ALA A 427 7.99 -14.30 16.53
C ALA A 427 7.85 -12.88 15.97
N GLY A 428 7.08 -12.69 14.90
CA GLY A 428 6.84 -11.39 14.28
C GLY A 428 6.17 -10.40 15.24
N ILE A 429 5.07 -10.81 15.88
CA ILE A 429 4.35 -9.94 16.83
C ILE A 429 5.22 -9.70 18.06
N TYR A 430 5.86 -10.74 18.58
CA TYR A 430 6.72 -10.63 19.76
C TYR A 430 7.92 -9.71 19.53
N SER A 431 8.44 -9.66 18.30
CA SER A 431 9.51 -8.75 17.90
C SER A 431 9.10 -7.26 17.91
N LEU A 432 7.82 -6.94 18.08
CA LEU A 432 7.34 -5.57 18.25
C LEU A 432 7.67 -4.99 19.64
N TYR A 433 7.91 -5.85 20.64
CA TYR A 433 8.15 -5.42 22.02
C TYR A 433 9.35 -4.47 22.19
N PRO A 434 10.55 -4.74 21.62
CA PRO A 434 11.69 -3.83 21.72
C PRO A 434 11.42 -2.45 21.10
N TRP A 435 10.56 -2.38 20.08
CA TRP A 435 10.29 -1.13 19.36
C TRP A 435 9.58 -0.09 20.22
N TYR A 436 8.80 -0.51 21.21
CA TYR A 436 8.24 0.38 22.23
C TYR A 436 9.32 1.24 22.92
N TYR A 437 10.53 0.70 23.11
CA TYR A 437 11.63 1.40 23.76
C TYR A 437 12.55 2.12 22.77
N ILE A 438 12.58 1.71 21.50
CA ILE A 438 13.47 2.26 20.47
C ILE A 438 12.84 3.48 19.79
N LEU A 439 11.55 3.42 19.42
CA LEU A 439 10.87 4.50 18.69
C LEU A 439 10.96 5.87 19.42
N PRO A 440 10.78 5.96 20.75
CA PRO A 440 10.95 7.25 21.45
C PRO A 440 12.38 7.81 21.38
N LYS A 441 13.40 6.96 21.25
CA LYS A 441 14.79 7.41 21.07
C LYS A 441 15.03 7.95 19.66
N ILE A 442 14.42 7.31 18.65
CA ILE A 442 14.44 7.77 17.27
C ILE A 442 13.74 9.12 17.16
N GLU A 443 12.58 9.27 17.78
CA GLU A 443 11.82 10.52 17.80
C GLU A 443 12.60 11.66 18.45
N LYS A 444 13.30 11.41 19.57
CA LYS A 444 14.20 12.41 20.17
C LYS A 444 15.37 12.79 19.27
N TYR A 445 15.87 11.87 18.44
CA TYR A 445 16.99 12.14 17.53
C TYR A 445 16.55 12.95 16.30
N ALA A 446 15.35 12.69 15.77
CA ALA A 446 14.79 13.35 14.60
C ALA A 446 13.30 13.69 14.81
N PRO A 447 12.96 14.74 15.59
CA PRO A 447 11.59 14.99 16.07
C PRO A 447 10.56 15.27 14.96
N TYR A 448 11.01 15.63 13.76
CA TYR A 448 10.13 15.98 12.64
C TYR A 448 9.98 14.85 11.61
N TRP A 449 10.48 13.65 11.91
CA TRP A 449 10.55 12.55 10.94
C TRP A 449 9.17 12.09 10.44
N ILE A 450 8.13 12.11 11.27
CA ILE A 450 6.77 11.73 10.86
C ILE A 450 6.22 12.72 9.83
N GLY A 451 6.36 14.03 10.06
CA GLY A 451 5.89 15.04 9.10
C GLY A 451 6.68 15.00 7.78
N GLY A 452 7.98 14.74 7.86
CA GLY A 452 8.82 14.55 6.68
C GLY A 452 8.44 13.31 5.86
N HIS A 453 8.02 12.23 6.54
CA HIS A 453 7.49 11.04 5.90
C HIS A 453 6.21 11.34 5.12
N VAL A 454 5.25 12.05 5.74
CA VAL A 454 4.00 12.45 5.07
C VAL A 454 4.28 13.30 3.83
N LEU A 455 5.14 14.33 3.96
CA LEU A 455 5.50 15.21 2.84
C LEU A 455 6.12 14.41 1.68
N GLY A 456 7.01 13.47 2.01
CA GLY A 456 7.66 12.61 1.03
C GLY A 456 6.70 11.66 0.31
N PHE A 457 5.77 11.03 1.03
CA PHE A 457 4.74 10.19 0.43
C PHE A 457 3.82 10.99 -0.49
N MET A 458 3.37 12.17 -0.05
CA MET A 458 2.55 13.05 -0.89
C MET A 458 3.30 13.47 -2.15
N SER A 459 4.59 13.80 -2.04
CA SER A 459 5.44 14.11 -3.19
C SER A 459 5.54 12.93 -4.16
N PHE A 460 5.77 11.72 -3.65
CA PHE A 460 5.85 10.51 -4.48
C PHE A 460 4.52 10.20 -5.19
N PHE A 461 3.39 10.24 -4.49
CA PHE A 461 2.09 10.02 -5.12
C PHE A 461 1.73 11.11 -6.13
N THR A 462 2.07 12.37 -5.85
CA THR A 462 1.90 13.45 -6.82
C THR A 462 2.75 13.21 -8.07
N TRP A 463 4.00 12.75 -7.88
CA TRP A 463 4.86 12.36 -8.99
C TRP A 463 4.27 11.20 -9.80
N LEU A 464 3.74 10.17 -9.14
CA LEU A 464 3.07 9.06 -9.83
C LEU A 464 1.88 9.56 -10.67
N VAL A 465 1.07 10.48 -10.12
CA VAL A 465 -0.11 11.03 -10.83
C VAL A 465 0.33 11.84 -12.03
N TYR A 466 1.32 12.71 -11.86
CA TYR A 466 1.87 13.55 -12.92
C TYR A 466 2.48 12.71 -14.06
N THR A 467 3.22 11.66 -13.71
CA THR A 467 3.83 10.75 -14.68
C THR A 467 2.85 9.76 -15.29
N LYS A 468 1.57 9.81 -14.90
CA LYS A 468 0.51 8.86 -15.34
C LYS A 468 0.96 7.42 -15.15
N ASN A 469 1.60 7.13 -14.02
CA ASN A 469 2.09 5.80 -13.73
C ASN A 469 0.91 4.81 -13.69
N GLU A 470 1.13 3.63 -14.24
CA GLU A 470 0.13 2.57 -14.42
C GLU A 470 -0.44 2.06 -13.09
N ILE A 471 0.22 2.35 -11.97
CA ILE A 471 -0.23 2.00 -10.62
C ILE A 471 -1.65 2.54 -10.29
N PHE A 472 -2.11 3.59 -10.98
CA PHE A 472 -3.48 4.12 -10.82
C PHE A 472 -4.53 3.45 -11.70
N ASN A 473 -4.13 2.63 -12.68
CA ASN A 473 -5.05 1.77 -13.42
C ASN A 473 -5.39 0.55 -12.56
N SER A 474 -6.22 0.79 -11.54
CA SER A 474 -6.63 -0.25 -10.60
C SER A 474 -7.29 -1.42 -11.34
N ASP A 475 -6.86 -2.63 -11.00
CA ASP A 475 -7.52 -3.87 -11.43
C ASP A 475 -9.02 -3.84 -11.11
N SER A 476 -9.42 -3.19 -10.01
CA SER A 476 -10.83 -3.03 -9.65
C SER A 476 -11.63 -2.23 -10.68
N LEU A 477 -11.03 -1.21 -11.30
CA LEU A 477 -11.70 -0.41 -12.34
C LEU A 477 -11.85 -1.22 -13.63
N ILE A 478 -10.85 -2.03 -13.97
CA ILE A 478 -10.92 -2.93 -15.14
C ILE A 478 -12.01 -3.98 -14.91
N ILE A 479 -12.04 -4.58 -13.72
CA ILE A 479 -13.06 -5.56 -13.33
C ILE A 479 -14.47 -4.93 -13.36
N GLN A 480 -14.64 -3.71 -12.84
CA GLN A 480 -15.94 -3.03 -12.89
C GLN A 480 -16.39 -2.76 -14.33
N LYS A 481 -15.48 -2.38 -15.23
CA LYS A 481 -15.79 -2.17 -16.65
C LYS A 481 -16.17 -3.47 -17.34
N ASP A 482 -15.44 -4.55 -17.07
CA ASP A 482 -15.74 -5.87 -17.61
C ASP A 482 -17.09 -6.41 -17.09
N LYS A 483 -17.44 -6.15 -15.82
CA LYS A 483 -18.77 -6.50 -15.26
C LYS A 483 -19.93 -5.73 -15.92
N ALA A 484 -19.65 -4.53 -16.43
CA ALA A 484 -20.62 -3.72 -17.16
C ALA A 484 -20.71 -4.07 -18.65
N ALA A 485 -19.80 -4.91 -19.17
CA ALA A 485 -19.78 -5.31 -20.57
C ALA A 485 -20.89 -6.35 -20.88
N PRO A 486 -21.31 -6.47 -22.15
CA PRO A 486 -22.24 -7.52 -22.57
C PRO A 486 -21.71 -8.92 -22.24
N PRO A 487 -22.60 -9.89 -21.94
CA PRO A 487 -22.22 -11.28 -21.75
C PRO A 487 -21.39 -11.83 -22.92
N ARG A 488 -20.46 -12.72 -22.62
CA ARG A 488 -19.51 -13.29 -23.58
C ARG A 488 -20.19 -13.89 -24.81
N GLU A 489 -21.33 -14.55 -24.64
CA GLU A 489 -22.09 -15.14 -25.74
C GLU A 489 -22.62 -14.07 -26.71
N GLN A 490 -22.99 -12.90 -26.19
CA GLN A 490 -23.40 -11.76 -27.00
C GLN A 490 -22.21 -11.15 -27.73
N LEU A 491 -21.06 -11.01 -27.06
CA LEU A 491 -19.82 -10.54 -27.69
C LEU A 491 -19.38 -11.46 -28.84
N ILE A 492 -19.42 -12.78 -28.65
CA ILE A 492 -19.11 -13.75 -29.70
C ILE A 492 -20.07 -13.60 -30.89
N LYS A 493 -21.37 -13.38 -30.63
CA LYS A 493 -22.36 -13.15 -31.69
C LYS A 493 -22.10 -11.83 -32.44
N MET A 494 -21.78 -10.75 -31.71
CA MET A 494 -21.47 -9.44 -32.30
C MET A 494 -20.24 -9.53 -33.21
N MET A 495 -19.15 -10.17 -32.76
CA MET A 495 -17.95 -10.34 -33.58
C MET A 495 -18.16 -11.24 -34.80
N LYS A 496 -18.94 -12.33 -34.66
CA LYS A 496 -19.31 -13.16 -35.82
C LYS A 496 -20.07 -12.37 -36.87
N LYS A 497 -20.98 -11.48 -36.43
CA LYS A 497 -21.75 -10.60 -37.31
C LYS A 497 -20.86 -9.55 -37.98
N GLU A 498 -19.93 -8.96 -37.23
CA GLU A 498 -18.96 -7.98 -37.75
C GLU A 498 -18.02 -8.60 -38.79
N ASN A 499 -17.45 -9.79 -38.51
CA ASN A 499 -16.62 -10.51 -39.47
C ASN A 499 -17.39 -10.91 -40.73
N GLN A 500 -18.67 -11.26 -40.62
CA GLN A 500 -19.52 -11.52 -41.78
C GLN A 500 -19.76 -10.26 -42.62
N MET A 501 -19.95 -9.09 -41.98
CA MET A 501 -20.07 -7.82 -42.71
C MET A 501 -18.76 -7.44 -43.42
N LEU A 502 -17.61 -7.58 -42.74
CA LEU A 502 -16.30 -7.31 -43.33
C LEU A 502 -16.00 -8.20 -44.55
N LEU A 503 -16.41 -9.46 -44.52
CA LEU A 503 -16.29 -10.37 -45.68
C LEU A 503 -17.21 -9.96 -46.84
N ILE A 504 -18.41 -9.45 -46.56
CA ILE A 504 -19.33 -8.95 -47.58
C ILE A 504 -18.76 -7.69 -48.24
N ASP A 505 -18.20 -6.76 -47.46
CA ASP A 505 -17.59 -5.53 -47.97
C ASP A 505 -16.34 -5.82 -48.82
N GLN A 506 -15.55 -6.84 -48.46
CA GLN A 506 -14.40 -7.30 -49.26
C GLN A 506 -14.82 -7.99 -50.57
N GLN A 507 -15.97 -8.67 -50.61
CA GLN A 507 -16.52 -9.26 -51.83
C GLN A 507 -17.17 -8.22 -52.76
N GLN A 508 -17.67 -7.11 -52.22
CA GLN A 508 -18.24 -6.01 -53.02
C GLN A 508 -17.18 -5.04 -53.56
N THR A 509 -15.95 -5.07 -53.04
CA THR A 509 -14.83 -4.21 -53.50
C THR A 509 -13.89 -4.88 -54.51
N GLN A 510 -14.14 -6.13 -54.93
CA GLN A 510 -13.48 -6.68 -56.12
C GLN A 510 -14.17 -6.13 -57.38
N PRO A 511 -13.48 -5.35 -58.24
CA PRO A 511 -14.07 -4.91 -59.50
C PRO A 511 -14.35 -6.15 -60.35
N THR A 512 -15.61 -6.32 -60.75
CA THR A 512 -15.98 -7.24 -61.82
C THR A 512 -15.31 -6.78 -63.10
N ASP A 513 -14.09 -7.24 -63.35
CA ASP A 513 -13.46 -7.25 -64.68
C ASP A 513 -14.22 -8.26 -65.55
N ASN A 514 -15.42 -7.87 -65.96
CA ASN A 514 -16.14 -8.55 -67.00
C ASN A 514 -16.67 -7.51 -67.99
N ASN A 515 -16.14 -7.64 -69.21
CA ASN A 515 -16.62 -7.10 -70.48
C ASN A 515 -16.16 -5.68 -70.85
N LYS A 516 -15.12 -5.64 -71.71
CA LYS A 516 -15.28 -5.16 -73.10
C LYS A 516 -14.17 -5.71 -74.01
N LYS A 517 -14.40 -6.92 -74.54
CA LYS A 517 -13.99 -7.29 -75.90
C LYS A 517 -15.25 -7.25 -76.77
N LYS A 518 -15.42 -6.16 -77.51
CA LYS A 518 -15.88 -6.11 -78.90
C LYS A 518 -15.76 -4.69 -79.42
#